data_AF-A0AAD9UHX3-F1
#
_entry.id   AF-A0AAD9UHX3-F1
#
_cell.length_a   1.000
_cell.length_b   1.000
_cell.length_c   1.000
_cell.angle_alpha   90.00
_cell.angle_beta   90.00
_cell.angle_gamma   90.00
#
_symmetry.space_group_name_H-M   'P 1'
#
loop_
_entity.id
_entity.type
_entity.pdbx_description
1 polymer ?
#
loop_
_entity_poly.entity_id
_entity_poly.type
_entity_poly.pdbx_seq_one_letter_code
_entity_poly.pdbx_strand_id
1 'polypeptide(L)'
;MSQTFTPLGRPGDAERRGSPTVQVYLYEELAKEVDPADFLSSMTEAEDSNDDEKIEALLCGAVKYLKMNRAKPDPAIYLALMHLARSRPSFFGSEVVIEAFCSLLKRDVSMNFKAKGNALVSVLTCNVMMAAFQDEENWPDSFVKVLLEDSLGERVWVDRADCKMFVQNVQSAFNTKFRSTTSSDTKADQLVSAGASPSQTSSFGEDEDRSVDSTADNGSSRPSSSLSEDISSIVFPRYTYQQVSIETNVLDLLRDHLTRRQPMDGGSRNLLRVMAVACGYSEVRTMAAQRLEMWLQNPKLTKAAQDLLMAVCMNCDQHSQQDVEVMSQISKIRLKPKPLINHYLFCIRELVNQHSDNLKTLMMHAVYNELSNSRNPNNMSLLSTMFNHSPELSARVLADIFQDLLCNRDDYLRAVRALMREIVKAAKHDFNFTEFALGLMEERDFHSLEPPLKDRMFLSLTDLIALTELLSITPSVREAVTAQARGCHKDTEQLRTFQKQIATIQRDAIWWLHTVVPKMFDCKSADYIHCLKKALFMEKFEYYYKLDNWPPEIDRGLMLRLVCEVPVYENTLMRVLLMGLTRELQVSAVDSLELADQLVRRAAPLHSEGETLASSPSCVVQ
;
A
#
# COMPACT_ATOMS: atom_id res chain seq x y z
N MET A 1 61.88 10.84 48.49
CA MET A 1 61.06 11.88 47.85
C MET A 1 59.67 11.30 47.65
N SER A 2 58.79 11.47 48.64
CA SER A 2 57.46 10.87 48.66
C SER A 2 56.48 11.71 47.84
N GLN A 3 55.94 11.12 46.77
CA GLN A 3 54.90 11.72 45.95
C GLN A 3 53.54 11.59 46.63
N THR A 4 52.82 12.70 46.61
CA THR A 4 51.55 12.97 47.27
C THR A 4 50.39 12.29 46.53
N PHE A 5 49.61 11.49 47.26
CA PHE A 5 48.29 11.01 46.85
C PHE A 5 47.27 12.16 46.91
N THR A 6 46.44 12.32 45.87
CA THR A 6 45.19 13.09 45.91
C THR A 6 44.03 12.21 45.40
N PRO A 7 42.86 12.20 46.07
CA PRO A 7 41.72 11.38 45.68
C PRO A 7 40.75 12.11 44.73
N LEU A 8 40.00 11.31 43.98
CA LEU A 8 38.92 11.64 43.05
C LEU A 8 37.96 12.73 43.56
N GLY A 9 37.83 13.81 42.80
CA GLY A 9 36.81 14.86 42.95
C GLY A 9 36.05 15.07 41.63
N ARG A 10 34.72 15.00 41.69
CA ARG A 10 33.77 15.30 40.60
C ARG A 10 33.97 16.75 40.11
N PRO A 11 33.94 17.05 38.79
CA PRO A 11 33.75 18.42 38.31
C PRO A 11 32.30 18.83 38.57
N GLY A 12 32.12 19.98 39.21
CA GLY A 12 30.83 20.52 39.61
C GLY A 12 29.99 20.99 38.43
N ASP A 13 28.73 20.54 38.42
CA ASP A 13 27.61 21.20 37.76
C ASP A 13 27.33 22.53 38.46
N ALA A 14 28.05 23.57 38.07
CA ALA A 14 27.80 24.93 38.55
C ALA A 14 28.11 25.96 37.47
N GLU A 15 27.48 25.85 36.30
CA GLU A 15 27.28 26.98 35.38
C GLU A 15 26.36 26.58 34.20
N ARG A 16 25.06 26.86 34.38
CA ARG A 16 23.97 27.05 33.39
C ARG A 16 22.62 26.68 34.01
N ARG A 17 22.25 27.40 35.08
CA ARG A 17 20.84 27.67 35.35
C ARG A 17 20.62 29.14 35.02
N GLY A 18 20.39 29.42 33.75
CA GLY A 18 19.69 30.65 33.40
C GLY A 18 18.29 30.52 34.00
N SER A 19 17.92 31.44 34.89
CA SER A 19 16.53 31.66 35.26
C SER A 19 15.69 31.79 33.97
N PRO A 20 14.49 31.21 33.88
CA PRO A 20 13.67 31.40 32.70
C PRO A 20 13.30 32.87 32.66
N THR A 21 13.83 33.61 31.68
CA THR A 21 13.30 34.93 31.33
C THR A 21 11.82 34.71 31.05
N VAL A 22 10.93 35.29 31.86
CA VAL A 22 9.48 35.21 31.62
C VAL A 22 9.27 35.90 30.28
N GLN A 23 9.03 35.10 29.24
CA GLN A 23 8.70 35.61 27.92
C GLN A 23 7.30 36.19 28.03
N VAL A 24 7.21 37.51 28.21
CA VAL A 24 5.94 38.22 28.24
C VAL A 24 5.44 38.28 26.82
N TYR A 25 4.27 37.69 26.57
CA TYR A 25 3.66 37.69 25.25
C TYR A 25 2.87 38.99 25.04
N LEU A 26 2.93 39.57 23.84
CA LEU A 26 2.30 40.85 23.52
C LEU A 26 0.79 40.86 23.83
N TYR A 27 0.09 39.75 23.56
CA TYR A 27 -1.34 39.62 23.88
C TYR A 27 -1.64 39.69 25.38
N GLU A 28 -0.69 39.35 26.26
CA GLU A 28 -0.89 39.44 27.72
C GLU A 28 -0.75 40.88 28.24
N GLU A 29 0.03 41.70 27.55
CA GLU A 29 0.20 43.13 27.84
C GLU A 29 -0.99 43.95 27.34
N LEU A 30 -1.51 43.63 26.14
CA LEU A 30 -2.69 44.28 25.57
C LEU A 30 -4.00 43.87 26.25
N ALA A 31 -4.04 42.73 26.94
CA ALA A 31 -5.24 42.19 27.57
C ALA A 31 -5.86 43.15 28.60
N LYS A 32 -7.03 43.71 28.29
CA LYS A 32 -7.87 44.45 29.24
C LYS A 32 -8.61 43.50 30.17
N GLU A 33 -8.93 43.97 31.37
CA GLU A 33 -9.80 43.20 32.28
C GLU A 33 -11.22 43.15 31.71
N VAL A 34 -11.82 41.96 31.76
CA VAL A 34 -13.13 41.68 31.15
C VAL A 34 -14.05 41.11 32.22
N ASP A 35 -15.20 41.75 32.42
CA ASP A 35 -16.34 41.17 33.14
C ASP A 35 -17.17 40.33 32.13
N PRO A 36 -17.40 39.02 32.39
CA PRO A 36 -18.26 38.19 31.56
C PRO A 36 -19.61 38.79 31.19
N ALA A 37 -20.26 39.50 32.11
CA ALA A 37 -21.60 40.05 31.88
C ALA A 37 -21.60 41.21 30.87
N ASP A 38 -20.54 42.03 30.89
CA ASP A 38 -20.42 43.26 30.09
C ASP A 38 -19.52 43.11 28.86
N PHE A 39 -18.97 41.91 28.62
CA PHE A 39 -18.03 41.69 27.53
C PHE A 39 -18.63 42.02 26.15
N LEU A 40 -19.84 41.51 25.86
CA LEU A 40 -20.47 41.71 24.55
C LEU A 40 -20.89 43.17 24.31
N SER A 41 -21.39 43.86 25.34
CA SER A 41 -21.69 45.29 25.25
C SER A 41 -20.42 46.11 25.03
N SER A 42 -19.35 45.82 25.77
CA SER A 42 -18.05 46.50 25.62
C SER A 42 -17.45 46.31 24.22
N MET A 43 -17.62 45.12 23.62
CA MET A 43 -17.20 44.84 22.24
C MET A 43 -18.02 45.64 21.22
N THR A 44 -19.33 45.76 21.44
CA THR A 44 -20.22 46.53 20.56
C THR A 44 -19.91 48.03 20.62
N GLU A 45 -19.69 48.58 21.82
CA GLU A 45 -19.28 49.98 21.98
C GLU A 45 -17.93 50.30 21.33
N ALA A 46 -16.98 49.36 21.40
CA ALA A 46 -15.68 49.50 20.77
C ALA A 46 -15.80 49.50 19.24
N GLU A 47 -16.65 48.65 18.68
CA GLU A 47 -16.96 48.64 17.25
C GLU A 47 -17.68 49.93 16.80
N ASP A 48 -18.70 50.38 17.53
CA ASP A 48 -19.42 51.61 17.21
C ASP A 48 -18.47 52.84 17.22
N SER A 49 -17.41 52.76 18.02
CA SER A 49 -16.35 53.77 18.09
C SER A 49 -15.23 53.58 17.06
N ASN A 50 -15.25 52.50 16.26
CA ASN A 50 -14.17 52.06 15.36
C ASN A 50 -12.80 51.97 16.06
N ASP A 51 -12.79 51.47 17.30
CA ASP A 51 -11.57 51.32 18.11
C ASP A 51 -11.07 49.87 18.04
N ASP A 52 -10.35 49.56 16.96
CA ASP A 52 -9.79 48.22 16.69
C ASP A 52 -8.80 47.78 17.78
N GLU A 53 -8.01 48.71 18.34
CA GLU A 53 -7.08 48.43 19.44
C GLU A 53 -7.82 47.98 20.71
N LYS A 54 -8.97 48.62 21.02
CA LYS A 54 -9.82 48.21 22.14
C LYS A 54 -10.47 46.86 21.89
N ILE A 55 -10.89 46.55 20.65
CA ILE A 55 -11.42 45.23 20.27
C ILE A 55 -10.35 44.14 20.51
N GLU A 56 -9.14 44.33 20.00
CA GLU A 56 -8.03 43.39 20.20
C GLU A 56 -7.73 43.19 21.69
N ALA A 57 -7.64 44.29 22.45
CA ALA A 57 -7.38 44.28 23.89
C ALA A 57 -8.46 43.53 24.69
N LEU A 58 -9.74 43.68 24.32
CA LEU A 58 -10.87 42.98 24.94
C LEU A 58 -10.85 41.48 24.61
N LEU A 59 -10.55 41.09 23.36
CA LEU A 59 -10.40 39.69 22.97
C LEU A 59 -9.23 39.01 23.70
N CYS A 60 -8.09 39.69 23.81
CA CYS A 60 -6.96 39.25 24.61
C CYS A 60 -7.33 39.12 26.09
N GLY A 61 -8.14 40.04 26.60
CA GLY A 61 -8.75 39.99 27.93
C GLY A 61 -9.62 38.75 28.15
N ALA A 62 -10.48 38.42 27.19
CA ALA A 62 -11.30 37.21 27.24
C ALA A 62 -10.45 35.93 27.24
N VAL A 63 -9.38 35.88 26.43
CA VAL A 63 -8.41 34.77 26.46
C VAL A 63 -7.76 34.64 27.84
N LYS A 64 -7.31 35.76 28.43
CA LYS A 64 -6.70 35.77 29.77
C LYS A 64 -7.69 35.27 30.83
N TYR A 65 -8.95 35.71 30.78
CA TYR A 65 -10.02 35.21 31.64
C TYR A 65 -10.24 33.70 31.48
N LEU A 66 -10.28 33.19 30.24
CA LEU A 66 -10.46 31.76 29.95
C LEU A 66 -9.29 30.89 30.43
N LYS A 67 -8.05 31.41 30.39
CA LYS A 67 -6.88 30.72 30.98
C LYS A 67 -7.07 30.55 32.49
N MET A 68 -7.48 31.60 33.19
CA MET A 68 -7.69 31.57 34.64
C MET A 68 -8.87 30.68 35.05
N ASN A 69 -9.90 30.57 34.21
CA ASN A 69 -11.15 29.86 34.50
C ASN A 69 -11.34 28.58 33.65
N ARG A 70 -10.24 27.92 33.27
CA ARG A 70 -10.23 26.81 32.29
C ARG A 70 -11.12 25.62 32.66
N ALA A 71 -11.27 25.32 33.95
CA ALA A 71 -12.08 24.20 34.44
C ALA A 71 -13.59 24.45 34.33
N LYS A 72 -14.01 25.72 34.33
CA LYS A 72 -15.42 26.10 34.26
C LYS A 72 -15.52 27.48 33.58
N PRO A 73 -15.37 27.55 32.25
CA PRO A 73 -15.47 28.82 31.54
C PRO A 73 -16.88 29.40 31.68
N ASP A 74 -16.97 30.72 31.84
CA ASP A 74 -18.23 31.42 32.02
C ASP A 74 -19.11 31.35 30.75
N PRO A 75 -20.41 31.01 30.86
CA PRO A 75 -21.36 31.01 29.75
C PRO A 75 -21.45 32.29 28.95
N ALA A 76 -21.41 33.45 29.60
CA ALA A 76 -21.50 34.73 28.92
C ALA A 76 -20.30 34.94 27.98
N ILE A 77 -19.08 34.61 28.44
CA ILE A 77 -17.86 34.72 27.62
C ILE A 77 -17.91 33.77 26.43
N TYR A 78 -18.15 32.47 26.64
CA TYR A 78 -18.02 31.53 25.52
C TYR A 78 -19.16 31.68 24.49
N LEU A 79 -20.37 32.07 24.91
CA LEU A 79 -21.46 32.37 23.99
C LEU A 79 -21.19 33.65 23.20
N ALA A 80 -20.66 34.69 23.85
CA ALA A 80 -20.27 35.93 23.18
C ALA A 80 -19.18 35.69 22.13
N LEU A 81 -18.12 34.95 22.47
CA LEU A 81 -17.04 34.63 21.51
C LEU A 81 -17.55 33.82 20.32
N MET A 82 -18.42 32.83 20.54
CA MET A 82 -19.03 32.05 19.45
C MET A 82 -19.95 32.89 18.57
N HIS A 83 -20.69 33.83 19.16
CA HIS A 83 -21.51 34.78 18.41
C HIS A 83 -20.63 35.69 17.54
N LEU A 84 -19.64 36.34 18.15
CA LEU A 84 -18.70 37.25 17.48
C LEU A 84 -17.94 36.55 16.35
N ALA A 85 -17.48 35.31 16.54
CA ALA A 85 -16.77 34.56 15.51
C ALA A 85 -17.61 34.34 14.23
N ARG A 86 -18.94 34.31 14.36
CA ARG A 86 -19.86 34.16 13.22
C ARG A 86 -20.32 35.48 12.65
N SER A 87 -20.60 36.47 13.49
CA SER A 87 -21.14 37.76 13.05
C SER A 87 -20.05 38.74 12.62
N ARG A 88 -18.86 38.65 13.20
CA ARG A 88 -17.70 39.54 12.98
C ARG A 88 -16.38 38.75 12.89
N PRO A 89 -16.19 37.92 11.86
CA PRO A 89 -14.97 37.11 11.72
C PRO A 89 -13.67 37.92 11.69
N SER A 90 -13.72 39.13 11.11
CA SER A 90 -12.57 40.04 10.97
C SER A 90 -11.89 40.41 12.29
N PHE A 91 -12.61 40.40 13.42
CA PHE A 91 -12.04 40.72 14.74
C PHE A 91 -10.98 39.70 15.19
N PHE A 92 -10.99 38.49 14.61
CA PHE A 92 -10.07 37.41 14.97
C PHE A 92 -8.87 37.32 14.03
N GLY A 93 -8.76 38.17 13.02
CA GLY A 93 -7.73 38.10 11.97
C GLY A 93 -6.37 38.67 12.35
N SER A 94 -6.28 39.46 13.43
CA SER A 94 -5.01 40.06 13.88
C SER A 94 -4.04 39.01 14.44
N GLU A 95 -2.74 39.16 14.14
CA GLU A 95 -1.70 38.24 14.61
C GLU A 95 -1.70 38.08 16.14
N VAL A 96 -1.93 39.17 16.87
CA VAL A 96 -1.97 39.18 18.34
C VAL A 96 -3.14 38.35 18.86
N VAL A 97 -4.31 38.50 18.25
CA VAL A 97 -5.52 37.76 18.62
C VAL A 97 -5.35 36.28 18.28
N ILE A 98 -4.84 35.97 17.09
CA ILE A 98 -4.53 34.59 16.68
C ILE A 98 -3.59 33.93 17.69
N GLU A 99 -2.49 34.60 18.07
CA GLU A 99 -1.55 34.08 19.06
C GLU A 99 -2.21 33.87 20.43
N ALA A 100 -3.04 34.81 20.88
CA ALA A 100 -3.80 34.73 22.11
C ALA A 100 -4.69 33.47 22.14
N PHE A 101 -5.50 33.25 21.10
CA PHE A 101 -6.35 32.06 21.02
C PHE A 101 -5.54 30.78 20.85
N CYS A 102 -4.49 30.76 20.03
CA CYS A 102 -3.58 29.62 19.93
C CYS A 102 -2.97 29.25 21.29
N SER A 103 -2.69 30.21 22.16
CA SER A 103 -2.19 29.95 23.51
C SER A 103 -3.17 29.16 24.39
N LEU A 104 -4.48 29.20 24.10
CA LEU A 104 -5.48 28.36 24.77
C LEU A 104 -5.42 26.90 24.33
N LEU A 105 -4.82 26.58 23.18
CA LEU A 105 -4.65 25.22 22.67
C LEU A 105 -3.34 24.56 23.12
N LYS A 106 -2.38 25.37 23.60
CA LYS A 106 -1.12 24.89 24.15
C LYS A 106 -1.30 24.27 25.53
N ARG A 107 -0.31 23.48 25.93
CA ARG A 107 -0.27 22.86 27.26
C ARG A 107 -0.03 23.92 28.34
N ASP A 108 -0.84 23.89 29.39
CA ASP A 108 -0.56 24.65 30.61
C ASP A 108 0.45 23.91 31.49
N VAL A 109 1.66 24.45 31.61
CA VAL A 109 2.75 23.86 32.41
C VAL A 109 2.49 24.02 33.91
N SER A 110 1.60 24.93 34.32
CA SER A 110 1.30 25.24 35.72
C SER A 110 0.28 24.29 36.36
N MET A 111 -0.48 23.51 35.57
CA MET A 111 -1.52 22.61 36.05
C MET A 111 -1.01 21.15 36.21
N ASN A 112 -1.21 20.57 37.40
CA ASN A 112 -0.72 19.21 37.73
C ASN A 112 -1.51 18.07 37.03
N PHE A 113 -0.75 17.07 36.55
CA PHE A 113 -1.10 15.91 35.69
C PHE A 113 -2.29 14.99 36.08
N LYS A 114 -2.96 15.14 37.22
CA LYS A 114 -3.82 14.05 37.77
C LYS A 114 -5.28 14.04 37.30
N ALA A 115 -5.73 15.00 36.50
CA ALA A 115 -7.04 14.96 35.85
C ALA A 115 -6.81 15.07 34.34
N LYS A 116 -7.43 14.20 33.53
CA LYS A 116 -7.60 14.46 32.09
C LYS A 116 -8.12 15.89 31.98
N GLY A 117 -7.28 16.79 31.47
CA GLY A 117 -7.53 18.23 31.51
C GLY A 117 -8.90 18.54 30.93
N ASN A 118 -9.61 19.47 31.57
CA ASN A 118 -10.88 19.91 31.04
C ASN A 118 -10.68 20.51 29.65
N ALA A 119 -11.22 19.86 28.62
CA ALA A 119 -11.03 20.25 27.23
C ALA A 119 -12.01 21.35 26.78
N LEU A 120 -12.92 21.83 27.64
CA LEU A 120 -13.95 22.80 27.26
C LEU A 120 -13.38 24.06 26.58
N VAL A 121 -12.31 24.63 27.14
CA VAL A 121 -11.67 25.82 26.55
C VAL A 121 -11.01 25.50 25.21
N SER A 122 -10.38 24.32 25.08
CA SER A 122 -9.79 23.91 23.80
C SER A 122 -10.87 23.66 22.73
N VAL A 123 -11.98 23.00 23.10
CA VAL A 123 -13.13 22.78 22.22
C VAL A 123 -13.73 24.11 21.79
N LEU A 124 -13.97 25.04 22.72
CA LEU A 124 -14.42 26.40 22.41
C LEU A 124 -13.47 27.07 21.41
N THR A 125 -12.18 27.04 21.69
CA THR A 125 -11.17 27.71 20.87
C THR A 125 -11.14 27.15 19.44
N CYS A 126 -11.13 25.82 19.28
CA CYS A 126 -11.20 25.19 17.97
C CYS A 126 -12.45 25.61 17.18
N ASN A 127 -13.61 25.72 17.84
CA ASN A 127 -14.87 26.08 17.19
C ASN A 127 -14.95 27.59 16.88
N VAL A 128 -14.41 28.46 17.74
CA VAL A 128 -14.27 29.90 17.47
C VAL A 128 -13.35 30.13 16.28
N MET A 129 -12.16 29.52 16.26
CA MET A 129 -11.21 29.67 15.15
C MET A 129 -11.75 29.06 13.86
N MET A 130 -12.42 27.91 13.92
CA MET A 130 -13.09 27.32 12.74
C MET A 130 -14.14 28.26 12.17
N ALA A 131 -14.98 28.88 13.02
CA ALA A 131 -16.02 29.80 12.57
C ALA A 131 -15.44 31.11 12.02
N ALA A 132 -14.45 31.70 12.70
CA ALA A 132 -13.85 32.97 12.32
C ALA A 132 -13.03 32.87 11.01
N PHE A 133 -12.47 31.71 10.69
CA PHE A 133 -11.65 31.51 9.48
C PHE A 133 -12.35 30.63 8.44
N GLN A 134 -13.66 30.37 8.58
CA GLN A 134 -14.38 29.45 7.69
C GLN A 134 -14.31 29.90 6.21
N ASP A 135 -14.39 31.22 5.98
CA ASP A 135 -14.45 31.86 4.67
C ASP A 135 -13.04 32.28 4.16
N GLU A 136 -12.00 32.14 5.00
CA GLU A 136 -10.62 32.49 4.66
C GLU A 136 -9.91 31.35 3.91
N GLU A 137 -9.33 31.66 2.75
CA GLU A 137 -8.61 30.66 1.94
C GLU A 137 -7.24 30.28 2.54
N ASN A 138 -6.59 31.20 3.27
CA ASN A 138 -5.25 30.99 3.81
C ASN A 138 -5.25 31.10 5.33
N TRP A 139 -5.05 29.97 6.01
CA TRP A 139 -5.03 29.90 7.47
C TRP A 139 -3.65 30.17 8.06
N PRO A 140 -3.56 30.68 9.30
CA PRO A 140 -2.27 30.92 9.97
C PRO A 140 -1.44 29.66 10.24
N ASP A 141 -0.11 29.73 10.03
CA ASP A 141 0.85 28.67 10.37
C ASP A 141 0.81 28.26 11.87
N SER A 142 0.40 29.18 12.74
CA SER A 142 0.26 28.95 14.18
C SER A 142 -0.72 27.81 14.48
N PHE A 143 -1.74 27.59 13.64
CA PHE A 143 -2.70 26.51 13.78
C PHE A 143 -2.05 25.14 13.59
N VAL A 144 -1.15 25.01 12.60
CA VAL A 144 -0.36 23.79 12.39
C VAL A 144 0.57 23.53 13.58
N LYS A 145 1.22 24.59 14.10
CA LYS A 145 2.12 24.47 15.26
C LYS A 145 1.42 23.93 16.51
N VAL A 146 0.25 24.50 16.88
CA VAL A 146 -0.51 24.02 18.05
C VAL A 146 -1.11 22.64 17.83
N LEU A 147 -1.50 22.29 16.60
CA LEU A 147 -1.94 20.94 16.26
C LEU A 147 -0.82 19.91 16.52
N LEU A 148 0.40 20.19 16.06
CA LEU A 148 1.54 19.30 16.24
C LEU A 148 1.94 19.18 17.71
N GLU A 149 1.91 20.28 18.46
CA GLU A 149 2.21 20.30 19.90
C GLU A 149 1.24 19.38 20.68
N ASP A 150 -0.07 19.53 20.48
CA ASP A 150 -1.06 18.65 21.14
C ASP A 150 -0.96 17.20 20.64
N SER A 151 -0.72 17.01 19.34
CA SER A 151 -0.65 15.70 18.70
C SER A 151 0.52 14.85 19.18
N LEU A 152 1.68 15.47 19.43
CA LEU A 152 2.87 14.82 19.99
C LEU A 152 2.79 14.71 21.52
N GLY A 153 2.08 15.63 22.17
CA GLY A 153 1.90 15.72 23.62
C GLY A 153 0.79 14.84 24.19
N GLU A 154 -0.12 15.43 24.95
CA GLU A 154 -1.17 14.70 25.71
C GLU A 154 -2.45 14.43 24.90
N ARG A 155 -2.58 15.02 23.70
CA ARG A 155 -3.73 14.88 22.81
C ARG A 155 -5.04 15.27 23.48
N VAL A 156 -5.06 16.44 24.11
CA VAL A 156 -6.19 16.95 24.90
C VAL A 156 -7.40 17.24 24.00
N TRP A 157 -7.16 17.74 22.78
CA TRP A 157 -8.22 18.22 21.90
C TRP A 157 -8.19 17.63 20.49
N VAL A 158 -7.04 17.22 19.97
CA VAL A 158 -6.93 16.74 18.57
C VAL A 158 -7.77 15.50 18.27
N ASP A 159 -7.99 14.63 19.27
CA ASP A 159 -8.78 13.40 19.13
C ASP A 159 -10.28 13.59 19.41
N ARG A 160 -10.72 14.81 19.76
CA ARG A 160 -12.11 15.07 20.12
C ARG A 160 -12.98 15.25 18.89
N ALA A 161 -14.14 14.59 18.87
CA ALA A 161 -15.13 14.75 17.81
C ALA A 161 -15.55 16.22 17.64
N ASP A 162 -15.70 16.95 18.75
CA ASP A 162 -16.09 18.37 18.76
C ASP A 162 -15.05 19.31 18.12
N CYS A 163 -13.80 18.85 17.94
CA CYS A 163 -12.71 19.59 17.31
C CYS A 163 -12.44 19.14 15.87
N LYS A 164 -13.13 18.08 15.40
CA LYS A 164 -12.78 17.38 14.16
C LYS A 164 -12.72 18.29 12.93
N MET A 165 -13.66 19.21 12.79
CA MET A 165 -13.71 20.16 11.66
C MET A 165 -12.48 21.05 11.57
N PHE A 166 -12.10 21.65 12.71
CA PHE A 166 -10.88 22.46 12.80
C PHE A 166 -9.65 21.61 12.51
N VAL A 167 -9.53 20.45 13.17
CA VAL A 167 -8.41 19.52 12.99
C VAL A 167 -8.24 19.13 11.52
N GLN A 168 -9.31 18.76 10.83
CA GLN A 168 -9.25 18.34 9.42
C GLN A 168 -8.86 19.49 8.48
N ASN A 169 -9.36 20.71 8.72
CA ASN A 169 -8.94 21.88 7.95
C ASN A 169 -7.46 22.22 8.21
N VAL A 170 -6.96 22.10 9.45
CA VAL A 170 -5.52 22.25 9.73
C VAL A 170 -4.70 21.15 9.06
N GLN A 171 -5.17 19.90 9.09
CA GLN A 171 -4.50 18.75 8.46
C GLN A 171 -4.45 18.83 6.93
N SER A 172 -5.25 19.68 6.30
CA SER A 172 -5.13 19.97 4.87
C SER A 172 -3.72 20.46 4.50
N ALA A 173 -3.00 21.05 5.46
CA ALA A 173 -1.60 21.44 5.31
C ALA A 173 -0.69 20.28 4.89
N PHE A 174 -1.02 19.02 5.19
CA PHE A 174 -0.13 17.89 4.92
C PHE A 174 -0.39 17.19 3.59
N ASN A 175 -1.51 17.51 2.91
CA ASN A 175 -1.92 16.87 1.67
C ASN A 175 -1.98 15.33 1.73
N THR A 176 -2.21 14.76 2.91
CA THR A 176 -2.29 13.32 3.11
C THR A 176 -3.65 12.79 2.66
N LYS A 177 -3.66 11.77 1.81
CA LYS A 177 -4.83 10.97 1.48
C LYS A 177 -5.16 10.05 2.65
N PHE A 178 -6.39 10.16 3.14
CA PHE A 178 -6.95 9.25 4.14
C PHE A 178 -7.90 8.26 3.49
N ARG A 179 -8.04 7.08 4.09
CA ARG A 179 -9.05 6.11 3.67
C ARG A 179 -10.46 6.67 3.92
N SER A 180 -11.28 6.71 2.87
CA SER A 180 -12.70 7.02 3.02
C SER A 180 -13.37 5.95 3.89
N THR A 181 -14.06 6.36 4.96
CA THR A 181 -14.81 5.47 5.87
C THR A 181 -16.16 5.03 5.28
N THR A 182 -16.24 4.80 3.97
CA THR A 182 -17.47 4.37 3.28
C THR A 182 -17.45 2.87 2.99
N SER A 183 -18.29 2.14 3.75
CA SER A 183 -18.99 0.90 3.38
C SER A 183 -18.21 -0.31 2.83
N SER A 184 -17.17 -0.78 3.54
CA SER A 184 -16.73 -2.19 3.43
C SER A 184 -16.03 -2.77 4.66
N ASP A 185 -15.84 -2.00 5.74
CA ASP A 185 -14.99 -2.40 6.88
C ASP A 185 -15.68 -3.26 7.96
N THR A 186 -17.00 -3.45 7.90
CA THR A 186 -17.72 -4.22 8.92
C THR A 186 -17.48 -5.74 8.87
N LYS A 187 -16.76 -6.26 7.87
CA LYS A 187 -16.46 -7.71 7.76
C LYS A 187 -15.02 -8.09 8.12
N ALA A 188 -14.07 -7.15 8.18
CA ALA A 188 -12.68 -7.47 8.47
C ALA A 188 -12.38 -7.55 9.99
N ASP A 189 -13.07 -6.75 10.81
CA ASP A 189 -12.83 -6.69 12.26
C ASP A 189 -13.44 -7.85 13.06
N GLN A 190 -14.38 -8.63 12.50
CA GLN A 190 -15.00 -9.76 13.21
C GLN A 190 -14.17 -11.04 13.21
N LEU A 191 -13.10 -11.14 12.42
CA LEU A 191 -12.27 -12.36 12.32
C LEU A 191 -11.02 -12.33 13.23
N VAL A 192 -10.73 -11.22 13.89
CA VAL A 192 -9.54 -11.04 14.75
C VAL A 192 -9.85 -11.04 16.26
N SER A 193 -11.13 -11.04 16.65
CA SER A 193 -11.54 -10.96 18.08
C SER A 193 -12.06 -12.28 18.68
N ALA A 194 -11.82 -13.43 18.03
CA ALA A 194 -12.19 -14.73 18.57
C ALA A 194 -10.94 -15.57 18.82
N GLY A 195 -10.26 -15.33 19.95
CA GLY A 195 -9.18 -16.21 20.40
C GLY A 195 -8.15 -15.56 21.31
N ALA A 196 -8.52 -15.25 22.56
CA ALA A 196 -7.61 -15.30 23.70
C ALA A 196 -8.35 -14.96 25.01
N SER A 197 -8.66 -15.97 25.82
CA SER A 197 -8.61 -15.87 27.28
C SER A 197 -8.58 -17.27 27.88
N PRO A 198 -7.52 -17.59 28.64
CA PRO A 198 -7.74 -18.32 29.87
C PRO A 198 -7.01 -17.61 31.00
N SER A 199 -7.73 -17.18 32.03
CA SER A 199 -7.17 -17.13 33.39
C SER A 199 -8.28 -17.09 34.42
N GLN A 200 -8.09 -17.97 35.39
CA GLN A 200 -8.87 -18.28 36.56
C GLN A 200 -8.75 -17.15 37.60
N THR A 201 -9.82 -16.90 38.36
CA THR A 201 -9.74 -16.61 39.79
C THR A 201 -11.01 -17.11 40.48
N SER A 202 -10.80 -17.90 41.53
CA SER A 202 -11.74 -18.42 42.51
C SER A 202 -12.26 -17.35 43.47
N SER A 203 -13.55 -17.39 43.85
CA SER A 203 -14.03 -17.77 45.20
C SER A 203 -15.43 -17.22 45.55
N PHE A 204 -16.34 -18.16 45.82
CA PHE A 204 -17.48 -18.18 46.78
C PHE A 204 -18.52 -17.05 46.88
N GLY A 205 -19.79 -17.46 46.82
CA GLY A 205 -20.98 -16.73 47.30
C GLY A 205 -22.26 -17.30 46.69
N GLU A 206 -23.12 -17.87 47.53
CA GLU A 206 -24.28 -18.73 47.22
C GLU A 206 -25.54 -17.98 46.72
N ASP A 207 -26.37 -18.76 46.01
CA ASP A 207 -27.83 -18.81 46.00
C ASP A 207 -28.74 -17.85 45.18
N GLU A 208 -29.65 -18.56 44.48
CA GLU A 208 -31.05 -18.30 44.14
C GLU A 208 -31.46 -17.39 42.97
N ASP A 209 -31.84 -18.08 41.88
CA ASP A 209 -33.22 -18.13 41.36
C ASP A 209 -33.86 -16.83 40.80
N ARG A 210 -34.02 -16.77 39.46
CA ARG A 210 -35.32 -16.77 38.75
C ARG A 210 -35.24 -16.20 37.33
N SER A 211 -35.78 -17.01 36.42
CA SER A 211 -36.30 -16.66 35.10
C SER A 211 -37.41 -15.61 35.18
N VAL A 212 -37.41 -14.62 34.28
CA VAL A 212 -38.63 -14.14 33.59
C VAL A 212 -38.25 -13.53 32.24
N ASP A 213 -38.75 -14.15 31.18
CA ASP A 213 -38.94 -13.61 29.83
C ASP A 213 -39.98 -12.49 29.85
N SER A 214 -39.68 -11.33 29.28
CA SER A 214 -40.70 -10.33 28.94
C SER A 214 -40.23 -9.42 27.81
N THR A 215 -40.82 -9.71 26.66
CA THR A 215 -40.97 -8.84 25.49
C THR A 215 -41.67 -7.52 25.86
N ALA A 216 -41.11 -6.39 25.43
CA ALA A 216 -41.84 -5.14 25.24
C ALA A 216 -41.13 -4.26 24.21
N ASP A 217 -41.72 -4.25 23.03
CA ASP A 217 -41.57 -3.29 21.94
C ASP A 217 -42.00 -1.89 22.40
N ASN A 218 -41.17 -0.85 22.18
CA ASN A 218 -41.68 0.44 21.72
C ASN A 218 -40.57 1.36 21.19
N GLY A 219 -40.90 2.09 20.12
CA GLY A 219 -39.98 2.74 19.20
C GLY A 219 -39.16 3.93 19.73
N SER A 220 -37.96 4.08 19.17
CA SER A 220 -37.44 5.37 18.72
C SER A 220 -36.37 5.15 17.65
N SER A 221 -36.78 5.20 16.38
CA SER A 221 -35.88 5.29 15.23
C SER A 221 -35.25 6.69 15.21
N ARG A 222 -34.02 6.81 15.73
CA ARG A 222 -33.14 7.96 15.47
C ARG A 222 -32.40 7.73 14.14
N PRO A 223 -32.44 8.66 13.17
CA PRO A 223 -31.65 8.54 11.95
C PRO A 223 -30.23 9.00 12.28
N SER A 224 -29.29 8.05 12.40
CA SER A 224 -27.86 8.35 12.66
C SER A 224 -26.99 8.27 11.40
N SER A 225 -27.56 8.45 10.21
CA SER A 225 -26.85 8.24 8.93
C SER A 225 -26.74 9.48 8.03
N SER A 226 -27.26 10.65 8.41
CA SER A 226 -27.17 11.86 7.55
C SER A 226 -26.01 12.81 7.87
N LEU A 227 -25.40 12.73 9.06
CA LEU A 227 -24.38 13.70 9.49
C LEU A 227 -22.97 13.44 8.91
N SER A 228 -22.69 12.25 8.38
CA SER A 228 -21.35 11.89 7.90
C SER A 228 -21.03 12.40 6.50
N GLU A 229 -22.06 12.55 5.64
CA GLU A 229 -21.87 13.05 4.27
C GLU A 229 -21.68 14.57 4.24
N ASP A 230 -22.39 15.32 5.08
CA ASP A 230 -22.30 16.79 5.17
C ASP A 230 -20.92 17.31 5.63
N ILE A 231 -20.19 16.59 6.50
CA ILE A 231 -18.89 17.03 7.04
C ILE A 231 -17.79 17.04 5.94
N SER A 232 -17.87 16.14 4.96
CA SER A 232 -16.90 16.08 3.85
C SER A 232 -16.94 17.33 2.95
N SER A 233 -18.06 18.07 2.95
CA SER A 233 -18.27 19.24 2.10
C SER A 233 -17.63 20.54 2.64
N ILE A 234 -16.98 20.51 3.81
CA ILE A 234 -16.51 21.70 4.55
C ILE A 234 -14.98 21.66 4.85
N VAL A 235 -14.24 20.69 4.32
CA VAL A 235 -12.76 20.66 4.43
C VAL A 235 -12.16 21.22 3.15
N PHE A 236 -11.42 22.33 3.26
CA PHE A 236 -10.77 22.99 2.13
C PHE A 236 -9.24 22.99 2.29
N PRO A 237 -8.46 23.05 1.20
CA PRO A 237 -7.02 23.30 1.28
C PRO A 237 -6.74 24.71 1.81
N ARG A 238 -6.27 24.84 3.06
CA ARG A 238 -6.11 26.14 3.74
C ARG A 238 -4.70 26.75 3.69
N TYR A 239 -3.74 26.09 3.04
CA TYR A 239 -2.31 26.41 3.20
C TYR A 239 -1.51 26.48 1.90
N THR A 240 -2.21 26.69 0.77
CA THR A 240 -1.62 26.65 -0.58
C THR A 240 -0.39 27.55 -0.75
N TYR A 241 -0.37 28.73 -0.11
CA TYR A 241 0.71 29.72 -0.29
C TYR A 241 1.92 29.52 0.63
N GLN A 242 1.78 28.75 1.71
CA GLN A 242 2.81 28.57 2.75
C GLN A 242 3.23 27.11 2.93
N GLN A 243 2.84 26.25 1.98
CA GLN A 243 3.08 24.82 1.96
C GLN A 243 4.56 24.45 2.20
N VAL A 244 5.50 25.12 1.51
CA VAL A 244 6.94 24.85 1.61
C VAL A 244 7.49 25.17 3.00
N SER A 245 7.05 26.29 3.58
CA SER A 245 7.43 26.70 4.94
C SER A 245 6.92 25.69 5.97
N ILE A 246 5.64 25.32 5.89
CA ILE A 246 5.04 24.33 6.79
C ILE A 246 5.75 22.99 6.66
N GLU A 247 5.95 22.49 5.45
CA GLU A 247 6.62 21.21 5.21
C GLU A 247 8.01 21.19 5.84
N THR A 248 8.82 22.24 5.63
CA THR A 248 10.16 22.35 6.22
C THR A 248 10.10 22.28 7.75
N ASN A 249 9.21 23.06 8.38
CA ASN A 249 9.05 23.07 9.83
C ASN A 249 8.59 21.72 10.39
N VAL A 250 7.67 21.05 9.71
CA VAL A 250 7.15 19.73 10.09
C VAL A 250 8.26 18.69 10.00
N LEU A 251 9.03 18.70 8.91
CA LEU A 251 10.14 17.77 8.70
C LEU A 251 11.23 17.95 9.77
N ASP A 252 11.62 19.18 10.07
CA ASP A 252 12.60 19.46 11.11
C ASP A 252 12.12 18.97 12.48
N LEU A 253 10.86 19.22 12.84
CA LEU A 253 10.24 18.72 14.07
C LEU A 253 10.27 17.19 14.14
N LEU A 254 9.90 16.49 13.05
CA LEU A 254 9.89 15.04 13.01
C LEU A 254 11.30 14.44 13.08
N ARG A 255 12.27 15.02 12.37
CA ARG A 255 13.70 14.62 12.44
C ARG A 255 14.23 14.77 13.86
N ASP A 256 13.93 15.87 14.53
CA ASP A 256 14.26 16.11 15.93
C ASP A 256 13.69 15.02 16.85
N HIS A 257 12.41 14.67 16.68
CA HIS A 257 11.79 13.61 17.47
C HIS A 257 12.37 12.22 17.20
N LEU A 258 12.75 11.93 15.95
CA LEU A 258 13.31 10.64 15.54
C LEU A 258 14.77 10.43 15.96
N THR A 259 15.53 11.52 16.14
CA THR A 259 16.93 11.50 16.56
C THR A 259 17.09 11.50 18.09
N ARG A 260 16.14 12.10 18.82
CA ARG A 260 16.10 12.05 20.29
C ARG A 260 15.94 10.60 20.76
N ARG A 261 16.91 10.12 21.54
CA ARG A 261 16.83 8.81 22.20
C ARG A 261 15.79 8.87 23.33
N GLN A 262 14.54 8.59 23.01
CA GLN A 262 13.48 8.46 24.00
C GLN A 262 13.17 6.99 24.32
N PRO A 263 12.81 6.66 25.57
CA PRO A 263 12.27 5.35 25.89
C PRO A 263 11.02 5.07 25.04
N MET A 264 10.86 3.83 24.56
CA MET A 264 9.73 3.43 23.70
C MET A 264 8.42 3.37 24.52
N ASP A 265 7.76 4.51 24.67
CA ASP A 265 6.60 4.74 25.52
C ASP A 265 5.41 5.37 24.75
N GLY A 266 4.52 6.07 25.46
CA GLY A 266 3.36 6.76 24.86
C GLY A 266 3.74 7.84 23.84
N GLY A 267 4.87 8.52 24.02
CA GLY A 267 5.34 9.56 23.09
C GLY A 267 5.69 8.98 21.71
N SER A 268 6.23 7.76 21.69
CA SER A 268 6.51 7.04 20.44
C SER A 268 5.23 6.72 19.65
N ARG A 269 4.11 6.41 20.32
CA ARG A 269 2.82 6.14 19.64
C ARG A 269 2.26 7.41 18.99
N ASN A 270 2.36 8.54 19.68
CA ASN A 270 1.87 9.83 19.21
C ASN A 270 2.66 10.30 17.98
N LEU A 271 3.99 10.11 18.00
CA LEU A 271 4.84 10.35 16.85
C LEU A 271 4.37 9.58 15.60
N LEU A 272 4.09 8.27 15.73
CA LEU A 272 3.61 7.48 14.58
C LEU A 272 2.28 7.99 14.03
N ARG A 273 1.36 8.46 14.89
CA ARG A 273 0.09 9.06 14.45
C ARG A 273 0.29 10.37 13.71
N VAL A 274 1.22 11.21 14.17
CA VAL A 274 1.58 12.46 13.47
C VAL A 274 2.19 12.15 12.11
N MET A 275 3.14 11.20 12.06
CA MET A 275 3.74 10.76 10.79
C MET A 275 2.68 10.23 9.83
N ALA A 276 1.69 9.47 10.31
CA ALA A 276 0.61 8.94 9.47
C ALA A 276 -0.24 10.05 8.84
N VAL A 277 -0.52 11.11 9.60
CA VAL A 277 -1.25 12.30 9.12
C VAL A 277 -0.38 13.19 8.22
N ALA A 278 0.94 13.05 8.28
CA ALA A 278 1.91 13.81 7.47
C ALA A 278 2.47 13.02 6.27
N CYS A 279 1.91 11.84 5.94
CA CYS A 279 2.38 10.98 4.86
C CYS A 279 2.20 11.57 3.45
N GLY A 280 1.48 12.68 3.27
CA GLY A 280 1.47 13.42 2.00
C GLY A 280 2.85 13.95 1.64
N TYR A 281 3.72 14.20 2.64
CA TYR A 281 5.12 14.51 2.44
C TYR A 281 5.95 13.25 2.17
N SER A 282 6.61 13.22 1.03
CA SER A 282 7.40 12.08 0.59
C SER A 282 8.57 11.76 1.52
N GLU A 283 9.21 12.78 2.10
CA GLU A 283 10.28 12.55 3.06
C GLU A 283 9.79 11.91 4.37
N VAL A 284 8.55 12.21 4.81
CA VAL A 284 7.93 11.52 5.96
C VAL A 284 7.73 10.04 5.65
N ARG A 285 7.30 9.69 4.42
CA ARG A 285 7.19 8.29 3.98
C ARG A 285 8.55 7.59 4.01
N THR A 286 9.60 8.24 3.52
CA THR A 286 10.97 7.70 3.55
C THR A 286 11.46 7.46 4.98
N MET A 287 11.30 8.44 5.87
CA MET A 287 11.66 8.31 7.29
C MET A 287 10.88 7.17 7.98
N ALA A 288 9.60 7.03 7.67
CA ALA A 288 8.76 5.95 8.20
C ALA A 288 9.24 4.58 7.70
N ALA A 289 9.41 4.43 6.38
CA ALA A 289 9.75 3.16 5.74
C ALA A 289 11.03 2.52 6.30
N GLN A 290 12.03 3.33 6.65
CA GLN A 290 13.29 2.88 7.26
C GLN A 290 13.11 2.25 8.65
N ARG A 291 12.02 2.56 9.37
CA ARG A 291 11.80 2.14 10.77
C ARG A 291 10.56 1.26 10.96
N LEU A 292 9.70 1.14 9.94
CA LEU A 292 8.43 0.42 10.01
C LEU A 292 8.58 -1.03 10.50
N GLU A 293 9.60 -1.77 10.04
CA GLU A 293 9.80 -3.16 10.50
C GLU A 293 9.93 -3.24 12.03
N MET A 294 10.78 -2.39 12.61
CA MET A 294 11.01 -2.33 14.06
C MET A 294 9.73 -1.94 14.82
N TRP A 295 8.98 -0.96 14.30
CA TRP A 295 7.75 -0.49 14.97
C TRP A 295 6.59 -1.48 14.87
N LEU A 296 6.44 -2.16 13.73
CA LEU A 296 5.42 -3.20 13.52
C LEU A 296 5.63 -4.39 14.46
N GLN A 297 6.89 -4.77 14.69
CA GLN A 297 7.23 -5.89 15.60
C GLN A 297 7.12 -5.52 17.09
N ASN A 298 7.02 -4.24 17.45
CA ASN A 298 6.88 -3.80 18.84
C ASN A 298 5.40 -3.79 19.27
N PRO A 299 4.96 -4.68 20.19
CA PRO A 299 3.54 -4.81 20.56
C PRO A 299 2.92 -3.53 21.16
N LYS A 300 3.72 -2.61 21.71
CA LYS A 300 3.21 -1.34 22.23
C LYS A 300 2.88 -0.32 21.13
N LEU A 301 3.49 -0.49 19.96
CA LEU A 301 3.42 0.40 18.81
C LEU A 301 2.72 -0.21 17.60
N THR A 302 2.57 -1.56 17.54
CA THR A 302 2.08 -2.29 16.37
C THR A 302 0.83 -1.66 15.75
N LYS A 303 -0.18 -1.30 16.55
CA LYS A 303 -1.41 -0.69 16.01
C LYS A 303 -1.14 0.66 15.31
N ALA A 304 -0.41 1.56 15.95
CA ALA A 304 -0.06 2.85 15.33
C ALA A 304 0.89 2.69 14.13
N ALA A 305 1.76 1.67 14.16
CA ALA A 305 2.63 1.34 13.05
C ALA A 305 1.86 0.73 11.86
N GLN A 306 0.80 -0.03 12.11
CA GLN A 306 -0.11 -0.53 11.08
C GLN A 306 -0.88 0.61 10.39
N ASP A 307 -1.35 1.59 11.17
CA ASP A 307 -1.99 2.80 10.64
C ASP A 307 -0.99 3.62 9.80
N LEU A 308 0.25 3.78 10.28
CA LEU A 308 1.32 4.45 9.56
C LEU A 308 1.69 3.72 8.26
N LEU A 309 1.84 2.39 8.27
CA LEU A 309 2.12 1.61 7.06
C LEU A 309 1.02 1.82 6.01
N MET A 310 -0.24 1.80 6.42
CA MET A 310 -1.37 2.08 5.51
C MET A 310 -1.26 3.48 4.92
N ALA A 311 -1.03 4.50 5.76
CA ALA A 311 -0.89 5.87 5.29
C ALA A 311 0.29 6.04 4.32
N VAL A 312 1.44 5.40 4.58
CA VAL A 312 2.58 5.38 3.65
C VAL A 312 2.17 4.78 2.31
N CYS A 313 1.56 3.59 2.32
CA CYS A 313 1.13 2.90 1.10
C CYS A 313 0.13 3.71 0.28
N MET A 314 -0.87 4.33 0.92
CA MET A 314 -1.90 5.15 0.25
C MET A 314 -1.38 6.46 -0.33
N ASN A 315 -0.18 6.91 0.07
CA ASN A 315 0.39 8.18 -0.38
C ASN A 315 1.65 7.98 -1.24
N CYS A 316 2.00 6.74 -1.63
CA CYS A 316 3.02 6.48 -2.65
C CYS A 316 2.40 6.58 -4.07
N ASP A 317 1.91 7.76 -4.43
CA ASP A 317 1.10 8.00 -5.63
C ASP A 317 1.80 8.78 -6.75
N GLN A 318 3.04 9.23 -6.54
CA GLN A 318 3.78 10.04 -7.51
C GLN A 318 4.80 9.23 -8.30
N HIS A 319 5.17 8.04 -7.82
CA HIS A 319 6.27 7.24 -8.37
C HIS A 319 7.60 7.99 -8.47
N SER A 320 7.83 8.91 -7.53
CA SER A 320 9.08 9.65 -7.41
C SER A 320 10.25 8.74 -7.00
N GLN A 321 11.49 9.23 -7.10
CA GLN A 321 12.65 8.47 -6.61
C GLN A 321 12.51 8.10 -5.12
N GLN A 322 11.87 8.96 -4.32
CA GLN A 322 11.60 8.69 -2.91
C GLN A 322 10.55 7.58 -2.74
N ASP A 323 9.49 7.54 -3.57
CA ASP A 323 8.51 6.45 -3.54
C ASP A 323 9.14 5.11 -3.95
N VAL A 324 10.04 5.12 -4.93
CA VAL A 324 10.83 3.93 -5.32
C VAL A 324 11.70 3.45 -4.15
N GLU A 325 12.36 4.38 -3.43
CA GLU A 325 13.12 4.03 -2.22
C GLU A 325 12.21 3.46 -1.12
N VAL A 326 11.04 4.06 -0.88
CA VAL A 326 10.04 3.58 0.07
C VAL A 326 9.61 2.16 -0.28
N MET A 327 9.26 1.88 -1.55
CA MET A 327 8.91 0.54 -2.02
C MET A 327 10.05 -0.47 -1.82
N SER A 328 11.30 -0.05 -2.05
CA SER A 328 12.48 -0.88 -1.78
C SER A 328 12.58 -1.26 -0.31
N GLN A 329 12.37 -0.31 0.61
CA GLN A 329 12.40 -0.59 2.06
C GLN A 329 11.23 -1.46 2.49
N ILE A 330 10.01 -1.16 2.02
CA ILE A 330 8.80 -1.94 2.32
C ILE A 330 8.98 -3.41 1.89
N SER A 331 9.55 -3.66 0.70
CA SER A 331 9.79 -5.02 0.18
C SER A 331 10.73 -5.86 1.07
N LYS A 332 11.55 -5.20 1.90
CA LYS A 332 12.52 -5.84 2.79
C LYS A 332 11.95 -6.15 4.17
N ILE A 333 10.77 -5.61 4.51
CA ILE A 333 10.15 -5.81 5.82
C ILE A 333 9.90 -7.29 6.09
N ARG A 334 10.39 -7.78 7.23
CA ARG A 334 10.19 -9.15 7.70
C ARG A 334 9.21 -9.19 8.85
N LEU A 335 8.17 -10.01 8.71
CA LEU A 335 7.09 -10.15 9.70
C LEU A 335 6.91 -11.62 10.03
N LYS A 336 6.58 -11.93 11.28
CA LYS A 336 6.34 -13.30 11.77
C LYS A 336 4.86 -13.57 12.07
N PRO A 337 4.13 -12.67 12.77
CA PRO A 337 2.73 -12.95 13.12
C PRO A 337 1.85 -12.93 11.87
N LYS A 338 1.05 -13.98 11.65
CA LYS A 338 0.14 -14.09 10.51
C LYS A 338 -0.84 -12.90 10.36
N PRO A 339 -1.46 -12.39 11.45
CA PRO A 339 -2.32 -11.19 11.33
C PRO A 339 -1.55 -9.96 10.81
N LEU A 340 -0.30 -9.81 11.21
CA LEU A 340 0.55 -8.68 10.80
C LEU A 340 0.98 -8.81 9.33
N ILE A 341 1.30 -10.03 8.89
CA ILE A 341 1.56 -10.34 7.47
C ILE A 341 0.31 -10.03 6.63
N ASN A 342 -0.88 -10.45 7.06
CA ASN A 342 -2.12 -10.17 6.34
C ASN A 342 -2.39 -8.67 6.21
N HIS A 343 -2.17 -7.89 7.28
CA HIS A 343 -2.28 -6.42 7.24
C HIS A 343 -1.26 -5.80 6.28
N TYR A 344 -0.01 -6.26 6.34
CA TYR A 344 1.03 -5.82 5.42
C TYR A 344 0.64 -6.08 3.96
N LEU A 345 0.19 -7.29 3.62
CA LEU A 345 -0.25 -7.62 2.26
C LEU A 345 -1.48 -6.81 1.83
N PHE A 346 -2.36 -6.46 2.76
CA PHE A 346 -3.46 -5.52 2.48
C PHE A 346 -2.94 -4.12 2.14
N CYS A 347 -1.98 -3.59 2.91
CA CYS A 347 -1.36 -2.30 2.61
C CYS A 347 -0.62 -2.32 1.26
N ILE A 348 -0.02 -3.45 0.86
CA ILE A 348 0.60 -3.58 -0.47
C ILE A 348 -0.44 -3.43 -1.58
N ARG A 349 -1.64 -4.01 -1.45
CA ARG A 349 -2.69 -3.83 -2.46
C ARG A 349 -3.08 -2.36 -2.61
N GLU A 350 -3.21 -1.65 -1.49
CA GLU A 350 -3.48 -0.21 -1.50
C GLU A 350 -2.34 0.58 -2.15
N LEU A 351 -1.08 0.19 -1.94
CA LEU A 351 0.09 0.81 -2.58
C LEU A 351 0.08 0.63 -4.10
N VAL A 352 -0.21 -0.59 -4.57
CA VAL A 352 -0.26 -0.90 -6.01
C VAL A 352 -1.39 -0.12 -6.71
N ASN A 353 -2.48 0.17 -6.01
CA ASN A 353 -3.58 0.99 -6.53
C ASN A 353 -3.22 2.49 -6.71
N GLN A 354 -2.14 2.98 -6.08
CA GLN A 354 -1.85 4.42 -6.10
C GLN A 354 -1.22 4.91 -7.40
N HIS A 355 -0.49 4.05 -8.13
CA HIS A 355 0.18 4.42 -9.37
C HIS A 355 0.39 3.18 -10.25
N SER A 356 0.24 3.32 -11.58
CA SER A 356 0.34 2.20 -12.54
C SER A 356 1.68 1.46 -12.49
N ASP A 357 2.75 2.19 -12.20
CA ASP A 357 4.12 1.64 -12.20
C ASP A 357 4.51 0.99 -10.85
N ASN A 358 3.70 1.15 -9.80
CA ASN A 358 4.02 0.60 -8.47
C ASN A 358 4.03 -0.93 -8.49
N LEU A 359 3.14 -1.58 -9.25
CA LEU A 359 3.13 -3.03 -9.42
C LEU A 359 4.47 -3.52 -9.97
N LYS A 360 4.96 -2.88 -11.05
CA LYS A 360 6.22 -3.23 -11.70
C LYS A 360 7.39 -3.09 -10.74
N THR A 361 7.49 -1.96 -10.03
CA THR A 361 8.60 -1.70 -9.11
C THR A 361 8.61 -2.65 -7.91
N LEU A 362 7.46 -2.93 -7.29
CA LEU A 362 7.39 -3.89 -6.19
C LEU A 362 7.70 -5.32 -6.65
N MET A 363 7.17 -5.75 -7.80
CA MET A 363 7.45 -7.08 -8.35
C MET A 363 8.93 -7.24 -8.68
N MET A 364 9.55 -6.22 -9.28
CA MET A 364 10.98 -6.19 -9.53
C MET A 364 11.75 -6.39 -8.22
N HIS A 365 11.49 -5.59 -7.18
CA HIS A 365 12.17 -5.79 -5.88
C HIS A 365 11.98 -7.19 -5.30
N ALA A 366 10.76 -7.75 -5.36
CA ALA A 366 10.48 -9.09 -4.86
C ALA A 366 11.27 -10.18 -5.62
N VAL A 367 11.30 -10.11 -6.95
CA VAL A 367 12.02 -11.05 -7.82
C VAL A 367 13.54 -10.96 -7.59
N TYR A 368 14.11 -9.76 -7.59
CA TYR A 368 15.54 -9.57 -7.34
C TYR A 368 15.95 -9.99 -5.92
N ASN A 369 15.09 -9.81 -4.92
CA ASN A 369 15.35 -10.31 -3.56
C ASN A 369 15.39 -11.84 -3.51
N GLU A 370 14.53 -12.55 -4.26
CA GLU A 370 14.54 -14.02 -4.33
C GLU A 370 15.78 -14.59 -5.04
N LEU A 371 16.30 -13.86 -6.03
CA LEU A 371 17.48 -14.25 -6.80
C LEU A 371 18.80 -13.81 -6.15
N SER A 372 18.76 -13.05 -5.06
CA SER A 372 19.94 -12.59 -4.33
C SER A 372 20.08 -13.22 -2.94
N ASN A 373 21.11 -12.84 -2.19
CA ASN A 373 21.30 -13.25 -0.81
C ASN A 373 20.31 -12.57 0.17
N SER A 374 19.47 -11.65 -0.33
CA SER A 374 18.54 -10.85 0.45
C SER A 374 17.13 -11.45 0.53
N ARG A 375 17.00 -12.77 0.33
CA ARG A 375 15.71 -13.48 0.33
C ARG A 375 14.85 -13.13 1.55
N ASN A 376 13.60 -12.79 1.30
CA ASN A 376 12.64 -12.42 2.33
C ASN A 376 11.52 -13.48 2.36
N PRO A 377 11.20 -14.08 3.53
CA PRO A 377 10.11 -15.06 3.65
C PRO A 377 8.75 -14.53 3.16
N ASN A 378 8.56 -13.21 3.11
CA ASN A 378 7.33 -12.58 2.65
C ASN A 378 7.23 -12.43 1.11
N ASN A 379 8.34 -12.55 0.36
CA ASN A 379 8.36 -12.26 -1.09
C ASN A 379 7.36 -13.10 -1.89
N MET A 380 7.26 -14.41 -1.61
CA MET A 380 6.30 -15.27 -2.32
C MET A 380 4.85 -14.89 -2.01
N SER A 381 4.57 -14.46 -0.78
CA SER A 381 3.23 -13.95 -0.42
C SER A 381 2.96 -12.58 -1.04
N LEU A 382 3.99 -11.75 -1.20
CA LEU A 382 3.94 -10.47 -1.89
C LEU A 382 3.62 -10.66 -3.38
N LEU A 383 4.36 -11.54 -4.07
CA LEU A 383 4.14 -11.91 -5.46
C LEU A 383 2.72 -12.48 -5.64
N SER A 384 2.33 -13.46 -4.82
CA SER A 384 0.97 -14.02 -4.82
C SER A 384 -0.10 -12.94 -4.64
N THR A 385 0.12 -11.95 -3.78
CA THR A 385 -0.81 -10.84 -3.58
C THR A 385 -0.97 -9.98 -4.83
N MET A 386 0.12 -9.69 -5.55
CA MET A 386 0.07 -8.94 -6.82
C MET A 386 -0.66 -9.73 -7.91
N PHE A 387 -0.37 -11.04 -8.05
CA PHE A 387 -1.07 -11.91 -8.99
C PHE A 387 -2.57 -11.99 -8.71
N ASN A 388 -2.98 -12.10 -7.44
CA ASN A 388 -4.40 -12.08 -7.08
C ASN A 388 -5.08 -10.71 -7.30
N HIS A 389 -4.31 -9.63 -7.28
CA HIS A 389 -4.83 -8.27 -7.45
C HIS A 389 -5.00 -7.89 -8.93
N SER A 390 -4.02 -8.21 -9.77
CA SER A 390 -4.06 -7.94 -11.21
C SER A 390 -3.40 -9.08 -11.98
N PRO A 391 -4.12 -10.20 -12.24
CA PRO A 391 -3.52 -11.42 -12.79
C PRO A 391 -2.83 -11.24 -14.15
N GLU A 392 -3.51 -10.58 -15.10
CA GLU A 392 -3.00 -10.36 -16.47
C GLU A 392 -1.78 -9.43 -16.47
N LEU A 393 -1.90 -8.27 -15.82
CA LEU A 393 -0.82 -7.29 -15.73
C LEU A 393 0.39 -7.88 -14.99
N SER A 394 0.18 -8.62 -13.91
CA SER A 394 1.25 -9.29 -13.14
C SER A 394 2.00 -10.31 -13.99
N ALA A 395 1.30 -11.07 -14.82
CA ALA A 395 1.91 -12.04 -15.73
C ALA A 395 2.79 -11.36 -16.77
N ARG A 396 2.32 -10.29 -17.41
CA ARG A 396 3.12 -9.52 -18.38
C ARG A 396 4.32 -8.84 -17.74
N VAL A 397 4.14 -8.21 -16.58
CA VAL A 397 5.23 -7.56 -15.83
C VAL A 397 6.28 -8.58 -15.39
N LEU A 398 5.89 -9.79 -14.96
CA LEU A 398 6.86 -10.84 -14.63
C LEU A 398 7.68 -11.26 -15.85
N ALA A 399 7.03 -11.40 -17.02
CA ALA A 399 7.71 -11.71 -18.27
C ALA A 399 8.72 -10.62 -18.65
N ASP A 400 8.36 -9.36 -18.50
CA ASP A 400 9.23 -8.19 -18.71
C ASP A 400 10.48 -8.24 -17.80
N ILE A 401 10.28 -8.49 -16.50
CA ILE A 401 11.38 -8.62 -15.52
C ILE A 401 12.29 -9.81 -15.85
N PHE A 402 11.73 -10.95 -16.30
CA PHE A 402 12.53 -12.11 -16.69
C PHE A 402 13.37 -11.83 -17.92
N GLN A 403 12.84 -11.09 -18.89
CA GLN A 403 13.62 -10.65 -20.06
C GLN A 403 14.77 -9.74 -19.65
N ASP A 404 14.53 -8.78 -18.75
CA ASP A 404 15.58 -7.89 -18.24
C ASP A 404 16.67 -8.68 -17.48
N LEU A 405 16.28 -9.71 -16.72
CA LEU A 405 17.24 -10.62 -16.08
C LEU A 405 18.09 -11.39 -17.09
N LEU A 406 17.48 -11.90 -18.17
CA LEU A 406 18.16 -12.65 -19.23
C LEU A 406 19.10 -11.79 -20.08
N CYS A 407 18.91 -10.47 -20.11
CA CYS A 407 19.81 -9.51 -20.76
C CYS A 407 21.17 -9.37 -20.03
N ASN A 408 21.25 -9.75 -18.75
CA ASN A 408 22.51 -9.66 -17.99
C ASN A 408 23.56 -10.63 -18.52
N ARG A 409 24.85 -10.33 -18.32
CA ARG A 409 25.93 -11.24 -18.76
C ARG A 409 25.87 -12.61 -18.08
N ASP A 410 25.54 -12.63 -16.80
CA ASP A 410 25.34 -13.88 -16.05
C ASP A 410 24.15 -14.67 -16.61
N ASP A 411 24.26 -16.00 -16.60
CA ASP A 411 23.18 -16.87 -17.06
C ASP A 411 22.12 -17.06 -15.97
N TYR A 412 21.04 -16.27 -16.08
CA TYR A 412 19.91 -16.34 -15.16
C TYR A 412 18.87 -17.41 -15.53
N LEU A 413 18.96 -18.09 -16.68
CA LEU A 413 17.88 -18.96 -17.19
C LEU A 413 17.49 -20.03 -16.17
N ARG A 414 18.47 -20.75 -15.63
CA ARG A 414 18.21 -21.80 -14.63
C ARG A 414 17.56 -21.24 -13.35
N ALA A 415 17.94 -20.02 -12.95
CA ALA A 415 17.42 -19.37 -11.76
C ALA A 415 15.98 -18.89 -11.96
N VAL A 416 15.67 -18.24 -13.10
CA VAL A 416 14.31 -17.79 -13.41
C VAL A 416 13.35 -18.96 -13.64
N ARG A 417 13.81 -20.08 -14.22
CA ARG A 417 13.02 -21.33 -14.29
C ARG A 417 12.61 -21.81 -12.90
N ALA A 418 13.55 -21.88 -11.98
CA ALA A 418 13.28 -22.31 -10.61
C ALA A 418 12.33 -21.34 -9.90
N LEU A 419 12.56 -20.04 -10.06
CA LEU A 419 11.72 -19.01 -9.48
C LEU A 419 10.28 -19.06 -10.01
N MET A 420 10.10 -19.23 -11.32
CA MET A 420 8.78 -19.35 -11.95
C MET A 420 7.93 -20.45 -11.31
N ARG A 421 8.53 -21.60 -11.02
CA ARG A 421 7.84 -22.72 -10.35
C ARG A 421 7.36 -22.34 -8.95
N GLU A 422 8.21 -21.67 -8.18
CA GLU A 422 7.85 -21.21 -6.84
C GLU A 422 6.76 -20.12 -6.89
N ILE A 423 6.80 -19.21 -7.87
CA ILE A 423 5.76 -18.19 -8.08
C ILE A 423 4.41 -18.84 -8.41
N VAL A 424 4.37 -19.75 -9.38
CA VAL A 424 3.13 -20.46 -9.76
C VAL A 424 2.55 -21.21 -8.57
N LYS A 425 3.40 -21.87 -7.76
CA LYS A 425 2.99 -22.54 -6.53
C LYS A 425 2.48 -21.57 -5.46
N ALA A 426 3.14 -20.42 -5.27
CA ALA A 426 2.74 -19.39 -4.33
C ALA A 426 1.42 -18.71 -4.71
N ALA A 427 1.16 -18.58 -6.01
CA ALA A 427 -0.12 -18.17 -6.58
C ALA A 427 -1.20 -19.27 -6.52
N LYS A 428 -0.93 -20.40 -5.87
CA LYS A 428 -1.84 -21.57 -5.77
C LYS A 428 -2.31 -22.06 -7.14
N HIS A 429 -1.46 -21.96 -8.16
CA HIS A 429 -1.76 -22.31 -9.54
C HIS A 429 -2.83 -21.44 -10.22
N ASP A 430 -3.24 -20.33 -9.60
CA ASP A 430 -4.06 -19.28 -10.22
C ASP A 430 -3.13 -18.28 -10.93
N PHE A 431 -2.55 -18.71 -12.04
CA PHE A 431 -1.54 -17.98 -12.81
C PHE A 431 -1.98 -17.88 -14.27
N ASN A 432 -1.91 -16.68 -14.85
CA ASN A 432 -2.27 -16.49 -16.25
C ASN A 432 -1.08 -16.86 -17.17
N PHE A 433 -0.99 -18.16 -17.49
CA PHE A 433 0.08 -18.71 -18.33
C PHE A 433 0.10 -18.12 -19.74
N THR A 434 -1.08 -17.83 -20.32
CA THR A 434 -1.19 -17.26 -21.67
C THR A 434 -0.61 -15.85 -21.71
N GLU A 435 -0.98 -15.00 -20.76
CA GLU A 435 -0.49 -13.62 -20.70
C GLU A 435 1.01 -13.54 -20.39
N PHE A 436 1.54 -14.45 -19.55
CA PHE A 436 2.98 -14.53 -19.31
C PHE A 436 3.73 -14.94 -20.58
N ALA A 437 3.25 -15.97 -21.29
CA ALA A 437 3.86 -16.42 -22.54
C ALA A 437 3.82 -15.31 -23.61
N LEU A 438 2.70 -14.61 -23.75
CA LEU A 438 2.58 -13.46 -24.64
C LEU A 438 3.54 -12.33 -24.27
N GLY A 439 3.70 -12.02 -22.98
CA GLY A 439 4.66 -11.03 -22.50
C GLY A 439 6.11 -11.35 -22.88
N LEU A 440 6.49 -12.63 -22.93
CA LEU A 440 7.81 -13.08 -23.41
C LEU A 440 7.99 -12.92 -24.93
N MET A 441 6.88 -12.79 -25.66
CA MET A 441 6.83 -12.70 -27.13
C MET A 441 6.69 -11.25 -27.63
N GLU A 442 6.76 -10.25 -26.74
CA GLU A 442 6.67 -8.84 -27.13
C GLU A 442 7.88 -8.38 -27.96
N GLU A 443 7.62 -7.49 -28.92
CA GLU A 443 8.68 -6.88 -29.72
C GLU A 443 9.50 -5.92 -28.85
N ARG A 444 10.78 -6.25 -28.63
CA ARG A 444 11.72 -5.45 -27.83
C ARG A 444 12.99 -5.14 -28.61
N ASP A 445 13.58 -3.98 -28.34
CA ASP A 445 14.85 -3.59 -28.94
C ASP A 445 16.02 -4.26 -28.23
N PHE A 446 16.58 -5.28 -28.88
CA PHE A 446 17.80 -5.97 -28.45
C PHE A 446 19.03 -5.64 -29.31
N HIS A 447 19.00 -4.57 -30.12
CA HIS A 447 20.11 -4.24 -31.03
C HIS A 447 21.40 -3.88 -30.29
N SER A 448 21.30 -3.40 -29.05
CA SER A 448 22.44 -3.05 -28.19
C SER A 448 23.06 -4.27 -27.49
N LEU A 449 22.43 -5.45 -27.52
CA LEU A 449 22.98 -6.66 -26.91
C LEU A 449 24.13 -7.23 -27.75
N GLU A 450 25.18 -7.70 -27.07
CA GLU A 450 26.26 -8.42 -27.73
C GLU A 450 25.71 -9.67 -28.45
N PRO A 451 26.18 -10.02 -29.66
CA PRO A 451 25.61 -11.12 -30.44
C PRO A 451 25.46 -12.45 -29.69
N PRO A 452 26.42 -12.90 -28.85
CA PRO A 452 26.26 -14.12 -28.05
C PRO A 452 25.12 -14.05 -27.03
N LEU A 453 24.86 -12.87 -26.45
CA LEU A 453 23.75 -12.66 -25.52
C LEU A 453 22.41 -12.64 -26.27
N LYS A 454 22.40 -12.07 -27.49
CA LYS A 454 21.23 -12.05 -28.37
C LYS A 454 20.82 -13.47 -28.81
N ASP A 455 21.78 -14.31 -29.22
CA ASP A 455 21.56 -15.73 -29.52
C ASP A 455 21.03 -16.49 -28.30
N ARG A 456 21.64 -16.27 -27.12
CA ARG A 456 21.21 -16.88 -25.87
C ARG A 456 19.79 -16.47 -25.49
N MET A 457 19.45 -15.19 -25.63
CA MET A 457 18.13 -14.65 -25.33
C MET A 457 17.03 -15.38 -26.10
N PHE A 458 17.19 -15.56 -27.41
CA PHE A 458 16.21 -16.27 -28.24
C PHE A 458 15.95 -17.70 -27.74
N LEU A 459 17.02 -18.43 -27.41
CA LEU A 459 16.93 -19.79 -26.87
C LEU A 459 16.28 -19.79 -25.47
N SER A 460 16.64 -18.83 -24.62
CA SER A 460 16.09 -18.68 -23.26
C SER A 460 14.60 -18.35 -23.25
N LEU A 461 14.15 -17.44 -24.13
CA LEU A 461 12.73 -17.10 -24.29
C LEU A 461 11.91 -18.33 -24.69
N THR A 462 12.40 -19.07 -25.69
CA THR A 462 11.73 -20.30 -26.14
C THR A 462 11.70 -21.37 -25.05
N ASP A 463 12.76 -21.48 -24.24
CA ASP A 463 12.79 -22.38 -23.09
C ASP A 463 11.76 -22.01 -22.01
N LEU A 464 11.58 -20.71 -21.74
CA LEU A 464 10.57 -20.23 -20.79
C LEU A 464 9.14 -20.40 -21.31
N ILE A 465 8.90 -20.25 -22.62
CA ILE A 465 7.60 -20.55 -23.24
C ILE A 465 7.27 -22.04 -23.04
N ALA A 466 8.20 -22.95 -23.34
CA ALA A 466 8.00 -24.38 -23.14
C ALA A 466 7.84 -24.74 -21.65
N LEU A 467 8.58 -24.07 -20.74
CA LEU A 467 8.37 -24.24 -19.30
C LEU A 467 6.95 -23.81 -18.89
N THR A 468 6.43 -22.73 -19.47
CA THR A 468 5.09 -22.20 -19.19
C THR A 468 4.01 -23.22 -19.54
N GLU A 469 4.14 -23.88 -20.71
CA GLU A 469 3.26 -24.99 -21.11
C GLU A 469 3.30 -26.14 -20.09
N LEU A 470 4.49 -26.57 -19.65
CA LEU A 470 4.62 -27.62 -18.63
C LEU A 470 4.04 -27.21 -17.27
N LEU A 471 4.17 -25.95 -16.88
CA LEU A 471 3.66 -25.45 -15.60
C LEU A 471 2.15 -25.27 -15.56
N SER A 472 1.51 -25.15 -16.73
CA SER A 472 0.05 -25.13 -16.83
C SER A 472 -0.61 -26.48 -16.49
N ILE A 473 0.19 -27.56 -16.37
CA ILE A 473 -0.27 -28.84 -15.80
C ILE A 473 -0.38 -28.69 -14.27
N THR A 474 -1.48 -28.09 -13.84
CA THR A 474 -1.82 -27.87 -12.43
C THR A 474 -2.21 -29.19 -11.73
N PRO A 475 -2.27 -29.22 -10.38
CA PRO A 475 -2.81 -30.36 -9.64
C PRO A 475 -4.21 -30.77 -10.11
N SER A 476 -5.09 -29.80 -10.42
CA SER A 476 -6.43 -30.07 -10.92
C SER A 476 -6.43 -30.76 -12.30
N VAL A 477 -5.51 -30.41 -13.20
CA VAL A 477 -5.34 -31.11 -14.48
C VAL A 477 -4.87 -32.54 -14.25
N ARG A 478 -3.91 -32.76 -13.34
CA ARG A 478 -3.42 -34.11 -13.01
C ARG A 478 -4.52 -35.00 -12.41
N GLU A 479 -5.35 -34.43 -11.55
CA GLU A 479 -6.51 -35.11 -10.96
C GLU A 479 -7.54 -35.48 -12.04
N ALA A 480 -7.87 -34.56 -12.95
CA ALA A 480 -8.78 -34.81 -14.06
C ALA A 480 -8.31 -35.96 -14.96
N VAL A 481 -7.02 -35.99 -15.32
CA VAL A 481 -6.43 -37.08 -16.12
C VAL A 481 -6.48 -38.42 -15.38
N THR A 482 -6.20 -38.41 -14.08
CA THR A 482 -6.26 -39.62 -13.24
C THR A 482 -7.70 -40.14 -13.11
N ALA A 483 -8.68 -39.23 -12.99
CA ALA A 483 -10.10 -39.57 -12.96
C ALA A 483 -10.55 -40.18 -14.30
N GLN A 484 -10.13 -39.59 -15.42
CA GLN A 484 -10.42 -40.13 -16.76
C GLN A 484 -9.82 -41.52 -16.95
N ALA A 485 -8.57 -41.75 -16.51
CA ALA A 485 -7.94 -43.07 -16.57
C ALA A 485 -8.69 -44.15 -15.75
N ARG A 486 -9.51 -43.75 -14.77
CA ARG A 486 -10.37 -44.64 -13.97
C ARG A 486 -11.81 -44.75 -14.54
N GLY A 487 -12.07 -44.17 -15.71
CA GLY A 487 -13.41 -44.15 -16.34
C GLY A 487 -14.38 -43.12 -15.73
N CYS A 488 -13.88 -42.17 -14.93
CA CYS A 488 -14.70 -41.12 -14.32
C CYS A 488 -14.59 -39.83 -15.14
N HIS A 489 -15.63 -39.53 -15.94
CA HIS A 489 -15.66 -38.37 -16.85
C HIS A 489 -16.18 -37.07 -16.21
N LYS A 490 -16.04 -36.88 -14.89
CA LYS A 490 -16.59 -35.69 -14.20
C LYS A 490 -15.83 -34.40 -14.47
N ASP A 491 -14.52 -34.49 -14.75
CA ASP A 491 -13.62 -33.32 -14.82
C ASP A 491 -13.04 -33.06 -16.22
N THR A 492 -13.75 -33.51 -17.28
CA THR A 492 -13.29 -33.38 -18.67
C THR A 492 -13.16 -31.91 -19.12
N GLU A 493 -13.94 -31.00 -18.53
CA GLU A 493 -13.87 -29.56 -18.82
C GLU A 493 -12.53 -28.94 -18.40
N GLN A 494 -11.98 -29.35 -17.26
CA GLN A 494 -10.67 -28.87 -16.80
C GLN A 494 -9.57 -29.26 -17.78
N LEU A 495 -9.61 -30.51 -18.28
CA LEU A 495 -8.65 -31.00 -19.27
C LEU A 495 -8.79 -30.26 -20.61
N ARG A 496 -10.03 -30.04 -21.08
CA ARG A 496 -10.30 -29.25 -22.31
C ARG A 496 -9.81 -27.81 -22.18
N THR A 497 -9.99 -27.20 -21.00
CA THR A 497 -9.51 -25.83 -20.73
C THR A 497 -7.99 -25.75 -20.79
N PHE A 498 -7.30 -26.71 -20.14
CA PHE A 498 -5.84 -26.85 -20.24
C PHE A 498 -5.39 -27.04 -21.70
N GLN A 499 -6.00 -27.96 -22.44
CA GLN A 499 -5.67 -28.23 -23.84
C GLN A 499 -5.82 -26.98 -24.73
N LYS A 500 -6.91 -26.22 -24.57
CA LYS A 500 -7.12 -24.95 -25.28
C LYS A 500 -6.08 -23.90 -24.89
N GLN A 501 -5.69 -23.83 -23.62
CA GLN A 501 -4.65 -22.92 -23.14
C GLN A 501 -3.30 -23.23 -23.81
N ILE A 502 -2.87 -24.49 -23.83
CA ILE A 502 -1.65 -24.90 -24.54
C ILE A 502 -1.72 -24.57 -26.03
N ALA A 503 -2.83 -24.94 -26.70
CA ALA A 503 -3.01 -24.66 -28.12
C ALA A 503 -2.92 -23.15 -28.43
N THR A 504 -3.37 -22.30 -27.50
CA THR A 504 -3.27 -20.84 -27.59
C THR A 504 -1.82 -20.38 -27.46
N ILE A 505 -1.09 -20.85 -26.46
CA ILE A 505 0.34 -20.54 -26.27
C ILE A 505 1.15 -20.97 -27.50
N GLN A 506 0.90 -22.18 -28.02
CA GLN A 506 1.57 -22.70 -29.22
C GLN A 506 1.28 -21.84 -30.45
N ARG A 507 0.01 -21.46 -30.68
CA ARG A 507 -0.37 -20.55 -31.77
C ARG A 507 0.38 -19.22 -31.68
N ASP A 508 0.43 -18.63 -30.49
CA ASP A 508 1.06 -17.33 -30.27
C ASP A 508 2.58 -17.42 -30.43
N ALA A 509 3.20 -18.51 -29.96
CA ALA A 509 4.62 -18.79 -30.19
C ALA A 509 4.96 -18.91 -31.69
N ILE A 510 4.07 -19.52 -32.48
CA ILE A 510 4.24 -19.59 -33.95
C ILE A 510 4.06 -18.22 -34.61
N TRP A 511 3.11 -17.41 -34.14
CA TRP A 511 3.01 -16.02 -34.59
C TRP A 511 4.28 -15.22 -34.28
N TRP A 512 4.81 -15.37 -33.06
CA TRP A 512 6.05 -14.72 -32.61
C TRP A 512 7.24 -15.13 -33.48
N LEU A 513 7.45 -16.44 -33.69
CA LEU A 513 8.52 -16.97 -34.55
C LEU A 513 8.41 -16.49 -36.00
N HIS A 514 7.19 -16.40 -36.54
CA HIS A 514 6.96 -15.97 -37.92
C HIS A 514 7.16 -14.45 -38.09
N THR A 515 6.69 -13.63 -37.15
CA THR A 515 6.52 -12.18 -37.40
C THR A 515 7.38 -11.27 -36.55
N VAL A 516 7.72 -11.68 -35.32
CA VAL A 516 8.43 -10.85 -34.34
C VAL A 516 9.91 -11.21 -34.31
N VAL A 517 10.23 -12.50 -34.19
CA VAL A 517 11.62 -13.00 -34.14
C VAL A 517 12.49 -12.51 -35.30
N PRO A 518 12.03 -12.50 -36.58
CA PRO A 518 12.87 -12.04 -37.69
C PRO A 518 13.25 -10.55 -37.62
N LYS A 519 12.47 -9.74 -36.87
CA LYS A 519 12.77 -8.33 -36.63
C LYS A 519 13.76 -8.14 -35.49
N MET A 520 13.77 -9.07 -34.52
CA MET A 520 14.54 -8.95 -33.28
C MET A 520 15.85 -9.72 -33.31
N PHE A 521 15.95 -10.81 -34.06
CA PHE A 521 17.05 -11.78 -33.99
C PHE A 521 17.56 -12.21 -35.36
N ASP A 522 18.88 -12.35 -35.46
CA ASP A 522 19.57 -12.91 -36.64
C ASP A 522 19.79 -14.41 -36.43
N CYS A 523 18.73 -15.20 -36.53
CA CYS A 523 18.75 -16.60 -36.13
C CYS A 523 19.53 -17.50 -37.09
N LYS A 524 20.40 -18.36 -36.53
CA LYS A 524 20.95 -19.50 -37.27
C LYS A 524 19.84 -20.51 -37.56
N SER A 525 19.91 -21.18 -38.72
CA SER A 525 18.87 -22.14 -39.13
C SER A 525 18.63 -23.27 -38.13
N ALA A 526 19.69 -23.84 -37.57
CA ALA A 526 19.58 -24.90 -36.56
C ALA A 526 18.85 -24.42 -35.29
N ASP A 527 19.17 -23.22 -34.81
CA ASP A 527 18.56 -22.64 -33.60
C ASP A 527 17.09 -22.26 -33.85
N TYR A 528 16.78 -21.71 -35.03
CA TYR A 528 15.40 -21.39 -35.41
C TYR A 528 14.51 -22.63 -35.49
N ILE A 529 14.98 -23.69 -36.17
CA ILE A 529 14.26 -24.97 -36.26
C ILE A 529 14.12 -25.61 -34.87
N HIS A 530 15.17 -25.56 -34.05
CA HIS A 530 15.13 -26.04 -32.67
C HIS A 530 14.03 -25.32 -31.87
N CYS A 531 14.00 -23.99 -31.91
CA CYS A 531 13.01 -23.20 -31.21
C CYS A 531 11.59 -23.44 -31.72
N LEU A 532 11.41 -23.55 -33.04
CA LEU A 532 10.12 -23.88 -33.66
C LEU A 532 9.59 -25.23 -33.17
N LYS A 533 10.42 -26.28 -33.21
CA LYS A 533 10.05 -27.61 -32.72
C LYS A 533 9.81 -27.60 -31.22
N LYS A 534 10.65 -26.89 -30.46
CA LYS A 534 10.54 -26.82 -29.00
C LYS A 534 9.26 -26.11 -28.54
N ALA A 535 8.89 -24.99 -29.16
CA ALA A 535 7.65 -24.28 -28.88
C ALA A 535 6.38 -25.09 -29.21
N LEU A 536 6.49 -26.09 -30.10
CA LEU A 536 5.38 -26.98 -30.46
C LEU A 536 5.44 -28.33 -29.73
N PHE A 537 6.38 -28.53 -28.81
CA PHE A 537 6.61 -29.83 -28.17
C PHE A 537 6.98 -30.98 -29.14
N MET A 538 7.62 -30.65 -30.28
CA MET A 538 8.06 -31.57 -31.35
C MET A 538 9.56 -31.90 -31.31
N GLU A 539 10.32 -31.27 -30.42
CA GLU A 539 11.74 -31.58 -30.20
C GLU A 539 11.94 -32.84 -29.33
N LYS A 540 13.14 -33.44 -29.33
CA LYS A 540 13.46 -34.57 -28.44
C LYS A 540 13.21 -34.21 -26.97
N PHE A 541 12.65 -35.16 -26.21
CA PHE A 541 12.24 -34.94 -24.82
C PHE A 541 13.34 -34.40 -23.90
N GLU A 542 14.60 -34.79 -24.12
CA GLU A 542 15.76 -34.31 -23.36
C GLU A 542 15.87 -32.78 -23.32
N TYR A 543 15.44 -32.07 -24.38
CA TYR A 543 15.56 -30.63 -24.45
C TYR A 543 14.62 -29.86 -23.53
N TYR A 544 13.60 -30.49 -22.94
CA TYR A 544 12.67 -29.82 -22.00
C TYR A 544 13.11 -29.93 -20.54
N TYR A 545 13.95 -30.91 -20.21
CA TYR A 545 14.36 -31.17 -18.83
C TYR A 545 15.87 -31.17 -18.58
N LYS A 546 16.74 -31.28 -19.60
CA LYS A 546 18.20 -31.42 -19.40
C LYS A 546 18.85 -30.25 -18.64
N LEU A 547 18.23 -29.07 -18.66
CA LEU A 547 18.82 -27.87 -18.07
C LEU A 547 18.83 -27.91 -16.53
N ASP A 548 17.76 -28.40 -15.91
CA ASP A 548 17.59 -28.41 -14.45
C ASP A 548 17.00 -29.71 -13.90
N ASN A 549 16.86 -30.74 -14.75
CA ASN A 549 16.24 -32.03 -14.45
C ASN A 549 14.77 -31.97 -14.01
N TRP A 550 14.07 -30.84 -14.24
CA TRP A 550 12.64 -30.73 -14.00
C TRP A 550 11.86 -30.90 -15.32
N PRO A 551 10.72 -31.63 -15.35
CA PRO A 551 10.05 -32.28 -14.23
C PRO A 551 10.78 -33.49 -13.63
N PRO A 552 10.44 -33.89 -12.38
CA PRO A 552 10.95 -35.11 -11.76
C PRO A 552 10.73 -36.32 -12.66
N GLU A 553 11.65 -37.29 -12.62
CA GLU A 553 11.65 -38.46 -13.52
C GLU A 553 10.32 -39.22 -13.52
N ILE A 554 9.70 -39.37 -12.35
CA ILE A 554 8.42 -40.06 -12.14
C ILE A 554 7.26 -39.34 -12.88
N ASP A 555 7.30 -38.01 -12.94
CA ASP A 555 6.23 -37.19 -13.54
C ASP A 555 6.47 -36.89 -15.02
N ARG A 556 7.71 -37.01 -15.48
CA ARG A 556 8.17 -36.52 -16.79
C ARG A 556 7.38 -37.11 -17.95
N GLY A 557 7.16 -38.42 -17.95
CA GLY A 557 6.42 -39.10 -19.01
C GLY A 557 4.98 -38.60 -19.13
N LEU A 558 4.30 -38.43 -18.00
CA LEU A 558 2.93 -37.90 -17.97
C LEU A 558 2.89 -36.46 -18.47
N MET A 559 3.77 -35.60 -17.95
CA MET A 559 3.72 -34.17 -18.29
C MET A 559 4.02 -33.91 -19.76
N LEU A 560 5.06 -34.54 -20.31
CA LEU A 560 5.42 -34.40 -21.73
C LEU A 560 4.31 -34.90 -22.64
N ARG A 561 3.67 -36.02 -22.28
CA ARG A 561 2.51 -36.54 -23.02
C ARG A 561 1.35 -35.55 -23.04
N LEU A 562 1.00 -34.97 -21.89
CA LEU A 562 -0.15 -34.06 -21.78
C LEU A 562 0.00 -32.78 -22.61
N VAL A 563 1.19 -32.19 -22.68
CA VAL A 563 1.43 -31.00 -23.52
C VAL A 563 1.43 -31.35 -25.02
N CYS A 564 1.71 -32.61 -25.36
CA CYS A 564 1.59 -33.10 -26.74
C CYS A 564 0.13 -33.43 -27.12
N GLU A 565 -0.69 -33.93 -26.20
CA GLU A 565 -2.10 -34.31 -26.41
C GLU A 565 -3.03 -33.07 -26.42
N VAL A 566 -2.77 -32.13 -27.34
CA VAL A 566 -3.49 -30.85 -27.46
C VAL A 566 -4.02 -30.62 -28.89
N PRO A 567 -5.18 -29.95 -29.04
CA PRO A 567 -5.70 -29.61 -30.36
C PRO A 567 -4.76 -28.62 -31.05
N VAL A 568 -4.81 -28.60 -32.38
CA VAL A 568 -4.06 -27.63 -33.18
C VAL A 568 -5.04 -26.65 -33.82
N TYR A 569 -4.76 -25.34 -33.70
CA TYR A 569 -5.56 -24.34 -34.39
C TYR A 569 -5.19 -24.26 -35.86
N GLU A 570 -6.18 -23.98 -36.71
CA GLU A 570 -5.98 -23.74 -38.14
C GLU A 570 -4.93 -22.64 -38.38
N ASN A 571 -4.98 -21.56 -37.60
CA ASN A 571 -4.01 -20.47 -37.70
C ASN A 571 -2.56 -20.94 -37.47
N THR A 572 -2.36 -21.88 -36.53
CA THR A 572 -1.04 -22.47 -36.25
C THR A 572 -0.53 -23.23 -37.48
N LEU A 573 -1.36 -24.10 -38.06
CA LEU A 573 -1.00 -24.88 -39.26
C LEU A 573 -0.71 -23.97 -40.45
N MET A 574 -1.59 -23.00 -40.72
CA MET A 574 -1.44 -22.05 -41.81
C MET A 574 -0.13 -21.27 -41.66
N ARG A 575 0.22 -20.80 -40.45
CA ARG A 575 1.48 -20.10 -40.22
C ARG A 575 2.70 -21.00 -40.42
N VAL A 576 2.69 -22.24 -39.92
CA VAL A 576 3.78 -23.19 -40.14
C VAL A 576 4.04 -23.43 -41.63
N LEU A 577 2.98 -23.57 -42.44
CA LEU A 577 3.08 -23.70 -43.89
C LEU A 577 3.60 -22.43 -44.55
N LEU A 578 3.07 -21.26 -44.18
CA LEU A 578 3.55 -19.97 -44.67
C LEU A 578 5.04 -19.76 -44.35
N MET A 579 5.49 -20.18 -43.16
CA MET A 579 6.90 -20.06 -42.78
C MET A 579 7.83 -20.81 -43.73
N GLY A 580 7.42 -21.96 -44.27
CA GLY A 580 8.20 -22.72 -45.26
C GLY A 580 8.17 -22.13 -46.68
N LEU A 581 7.24 -21.21 -46.94
CA LEU A 581 7.16 -20.45 -48.21
C LEU A 581 7.91 -19.11 -48.13
N THR A 582 8.12 -18.57 -46.93
CA THR A 582 8.83 -17.31 -46.69
C THR A 582 10.34 -17.53 -46.77
N ARG A 583 10.96 -17.05 -47.86
CA ARG A 583 12.41 -17.24 -48.15
C ARG A 583 13.35 -16.66 -47.09
N GLU A 584 12.91 -15.66 -46.35
CA GLU A 584 13.70 -14.98 -45.31
C GLU A 584 13.76 -15.80 -44.01
N LEU A 585 12.85 -16.76 -43.84
CA LEU A 585 12.81 -17.62 -42.66
C LEU A 585 13.64 -18.88 -42.87
N GLN A 586 14.20 -19.39 -41.77
CA GLN A 586 15.15 -20.48 -41.79
C GLN A 586 14.50 -21.88 -41.76
N VAL A 587 13.37 -22.06 -42.45
CA VAL A 587 12.60 -23.32 -42.50
C VAL A 587 12.30 -23.67 -43.95
N SER A 588 12.58 -24.92 -44.35
CA SER A 588 12.28 -25.37 -45.71
C SER A 588 10.80 -25.72 -45.88
N ALA A 589 10.27 -25.61 -47.10
CA ALA A 589 8.90 -26.01 -47.41
C ALA A 589 8.63 -27.49 -47.06
N VAL A 590 9.63 -28.36 -47.20
CA VAL A 590 9.53 -29.78 -46.84
C VAL A 590 9.42 -29.95 -45.33
N ASP A 591 10.31 -29.33 -44.56
CA ASP A 591 10.27 -29.40 -43.10
C ASP A 591 8.96 -28.82 -42.53
N SER A 592 8.45 -27.72 -43.11
CA SER A 592 7.16 -27.13 -42.72
C SER A 592 5.99 -28.07 -43.00
N LEU A 593 5.97 -28.74 -44.16
CA LEU A 593 4.91 -29.69 -44.50
C LEU A 593 4.95 -30.93 -43.60
N GLU A 594 6.14 -31.47 -43.33
CA GLU A 594 6.33 -32.59 -42.40
C GLU A 594 5.89 -32.22 -40.98
N LEU A 595 6.24 -31.02 -40.51
CA LEU A 595 5.82 -30.53 -39.19
C LEU A 595 4.29 -30.36 -39.12
N ALA A 596 3.66 -29.83 -40.17
CA ALA A 596 2.21 -29.72 -40.24
C ALA A 596 1.51 -31.10 -40.21
N ASP A 597 2.01 -32.08 -40.98
CA ASP A 597 1.51 -33.47 -40.95
C ASP A 597 1.62 -34.08 -39.54
N GLN A 598 2.77 -33.91 -38.88
CA GLN A 598 2.98 -34.40 -37.51
C GLN A 598 2.01 -33.76 -36.51
N LEU A 599 1.78 -32.45 -36.61
CA LEU A 599 0.83 -31.74 -35.74
C LEU A 599 -0.62 -32.22 -35.95
N VAL A 600 -1.04 -32.43 -37.20
CA VAL A 600 -2.38 -32.96 -37.52
C VAL A 600 -2.53 -34.38 -36.97
N ARG A 601 -1.54 -35.26 -37.17
CA ARG A 601 -1.54 -36.62 -36.63
C ARG A 601 -1.59 -36.65 -35.11
N ARG A 602 -0.92 -35.71 -34.44
CA ARG A 602 -0.95 -35.57 -32.98
C ARG A 602 -2.32 -35.13 -32.46
N ALA A 603 -2.99 -34.24 -33.18
CA ALA A 603 -4.30 -33.70 -32.78
C ALA A 603 -5.50 -34.61 -33.14
N ALA A 604 -5.37 -35.44 -34.19
CA ALA A 604 -6.46 -36.27 -34.69
C ALA A 604 -7.09 -37.23 -33.65
N PRO A 605 -6.32 -37.93 -32.79
CA PRO A 605 -6.88 -38.84 -31.77
C PRO A 605 -7.75 -38.15 -30.72
N LEU A 606 -7.61 -36.82 -30.54
CA LEU A 606 -8.35 -36.08 -29.52
C LEU A 606 -9.83 -35.88 -29.88
N HIS A 607 -10.20 -36.07 -31.14
CA HIS A 607 -11.56 -35.88 -31.66
C HIS A 607 -12.32 -37.20 -31.89
N SER A 608 -11.68 -38.36 -31.68
CA SER A 608 -12.29 -39.67 -31.92
C SER A 608 -13.22 -40.18 -30.79
N GLU A 609 -13.27 -39.52 -29.63
CA GLU A 609 -14.17 -39.88 -28.53
C GLU A 609 -15.30 -38.83 -28.35
N GLY A 610 -16.40 -39.00 -29.09
CA GLY A 610 -17.73 -38.60 -28.61
C GLY A 610 -18.31 -37.23 -28.98
N GLU A 611 -17.83 -36.53 -30.02
CA GLU A 611 -18.52 -35.32 -30.53
C GLU A 611 -19.22 -35.58 -31.86
N THR A 612 -20.36 -36.29 -31.78
CA THR A 612 -21.41 -36.12 -32.79
C THR A 612 -21.99 -34.70 -32.66
N LEU A 613 -21.62 -33.84 -33.61
CA LEU A 613 -22.45 -32.80 -34.23
C LEU A 613 -23.47 -32.11 -33.30
N ALA A 614 -23.01 -31.10 -32.58
CA ALA A 614 -23.87 -30.01 -32.09
C ALA A 614 -23.18 -28.65 -32.31
N SER A 615 -23.31 -28.15 -33.54
CA SER A 615 -23.34 -26.74 -33.95
C SER A 615 -22.56 -25.69 -33.14
N SER A 616 -21.41 -25.24 -33.68
CA SER A 616 -20.95 -23.85 -33.68
C SER A 616 -19.98 -23.62 -34.86
N PRO A 617 -20.20 -22.63 -35.75
CA PRO A 617 -19.60 -22.61 -37.09
C PRO A 617 -18.27 -21.84 -37.14
N SER A 618 -17.26 -22.26 -36.39
CA SER A 618 -15.93 -21.63 -36.48
C SER A 618 -14.76 -22.55 -36.12
N CYS A 619 -14.95 -23.87 -36.15
CA CYS A 619 -13.89 -24.83 -35.90
C CYS A 619 -14.09 -26.09 -36.76
N VAL A 620 -13.93 -25.98 -38.07
CA VAL A 620 -13.89 -27.17 -38.95
C VAL A 620 -12.91 -26.90 -40.10
N VAL A 621 -11.82 -27.66 -40.14
CA VAL A 621 -11.15 -27.98 -41.40
C VAL A 621 -11.95 -29.14 -42.00
N GLN A 622 -12.61 -28.86 -43.13
CA GLN A 622 -12.78 -29.85 -44.20
C GLN A 622 -11.61 -29.71 -45.16
#